data_AF-A0A368W3P1-F1
#
_entry.id   AF-A0A368W3P1-F1
#
_cell.length_a   1.000
_cell.length_b   1.000
_cell.length_c   1.000
_cell.angle_alpha   90.00
_cell.angle_beta   90.00
_cell.angle_gamma   90.00
#
_symmetry.space_group_name_H-M   'P 1'
#
loop_
_entity.id
_entity.type
_entity.pdbx_description
1 polymer ?
#
loop_
_entity_poly.entity_id
_entity_poly.type
_entity_poly.pdbx_seq_one_letter_code
_entity_poly.pdbx_strand_id
1 'polypeptide(L)'
;MNYIFFPHVPWYDFPYRHLAELLQSSGNVFAAYSELPAEADGNVRVISVAQAAELPPEESVLLISQIFIPTVMNIHLFRAVVALLPETPQGENPELWNKYSKLLASTSELIVSDSESAYTDLLFKYDPVLLIASPQLSLAADQVERDRQTFFEALGLVINGRSIDFIKQRQWDEQIQHYKQLSQIDEMNELVWYLQSFYYYLLGEGVEAASCLQRSFAACVLTGVKDVLSTRFRFLAAIHALNGETEQALHTYGITCITGEERAHYDRMCHLFEQGAILIALGELLFRIGDMRTSSRLLAKIKDERAASLLRSIAIQVGDVKRALSLSVTSADKGKQQIIDRMMNDKLQGLFHLMQGERRLAMRFFWRASANSHSFGELFELKTIDRTLESQCSAALLPV
;
A
#
# COMPACT_ATOMS: atom_id res chain seq x y z
N MET A 1 26.87 2.54 7.08
CA MET A 1 25.58 2.21 6.46
C MET A 1 25.57 2.80 5.05
N ASN A 2 25.04 2.07 4.07
CA ASN A 2 24.81 2.55 2.72
C ASN A 2 23.30 2.75 2.52
N TYR A 3 22.90 3.89 1.99
CA TYR A 3 21.52 4.20 1.64
C TYR A 3 21.42 4.29 0.13
N ILE A 4 20.63 3.42 -0.48
CA ILE A 4 20.55 3.27 -1.94
C ILE A 4 19.15 3.67 -2.39
N PHE A 5 19.04 4.81 -3.06
CA PHE A 5 17.80 5.27 -3.67
C PHE A 5 17.63 4.67 -5.06
N PHE A 6 16.45 4.16 -5.35
CA PHE A 6 16.00 3.81 -6.71
C PHE A 6 14.84 4.73 -7.09
N PRO A 7 15.12 5.94 -7.59
CA PRO A 7 14.10 6.91 -7.93
C PRO A 7 13.38 6.51 -9.23
N HIS A 8 12.10 6.87 -9.36
CA HIS A 8 11.29 6.62 -10.57
C HIS A 8 11.43 7.74 -11.62
N VAL A 9 12.08 8.84 -11.25
CA VAL A 9 12.39 10.03 -12.08
C VAL A 9 13.86 10.41 -11.89
N PRO A 10 14.43 11.28 -12.74
CA PRO A 10 15.77 11.82 -12.52
C PRO A 10 15.95 12.44 -11.13
N TRP A 11 17.17 12.39 -10.60
CA TRP A 11 17.48 12.82 -9.22
C TRP A 11 17.03 14.25 -8.90
N TYR A 12 17.17 15.15 -9.88
CA TYR A 12 16.82 16.55 -9.71
C TYR A 12 15.32 16.75 -9.44
N ASP A 13 14.46 15.98 -10.12
CA ASP A 13 13.01 16.06 -9.99
C ASP A 13 12.46 15.16 -8.88
N PHE A 14 13.30 14.33 -8.27
CA PHE A 14 12.88 13.32 -7.31
C PHE A 14 12.31 13.93 -6.01
N PRO A 15 11.04 13.65 -5.65
CA PRO A 15 10.39 14.29 -4.50
C PRO A 15 11.08 14.06 -3.16
N TYR A 16 11.65 12.87 -2.99
CA TYR A 16 12.29 12.45 -1.74
C TYR A 16 13.78 12.78 -1.69
N ARG A 17 14.32 13.59 -2.61
CA ARG A 17 15.76 13.97 -2.63
C ARG A 17 16.23 14.60 -1.32
N HIS A 18 15.34 15.33 -0.63
CA HIS A 18 15.62 15.99 0.63
C HIS A 18 15.95 15.02 1.78
N LEU A 19 15.50 13.76 1.71
CA LEU A 19 15.83 12.73 2.68
C LEU A 19 17.32 12.32 2.59
N ALA A 20 17.94 12.45 1.42
CA ALA A 20 19.34 12.10 1.22
C ALA A 20 20.29 12.94 2.07
N GLU A 21 20.01 14.24 2.21
CA GLU A 21 20.81 15.17 3.03
C GLU A 21 20.87 14.72 4.50
N LEU A 22 19.74 14.24 5.02
CA LEU A 22 19.65 13.75 6.39
C LEU A 22 20.47 12.47 6.57
N LEU A 23 20.35 11.55 5.62
CA LEU A 23 21.02 10.25 5.66
C LEU A 23 22.54 10.35 5.48
N GLN A 24 23.04 11.37 4.78
CA GLN A 24 24.48 11.65 4.62
C GLN A 24 25.21 11.80 5.96
N SER A 25 24.53 12.30 7.00
CA SER A 25 25.12 12.41 8.35
C SER A 25 25.43 11.05 8.99
N SER A 26 24.80 9.98 8.49
CA SER A 26 24.82 8.63 9.09
C SER A 26 25.43 7.56 8.19
N GLY A 27 25.72 7.87 6.93
CA GLY A 27 26.23 6.89 5.97
C GLY A 27 26.44 7.42 4.55
N ASN A 28 26.85 6.52 3.66
CA ASN A 28 27.01 6.83 2.24
C ASN A 28 25.64 6.82 1.55
N VAL A 29 25.38 7.80 0.69
CA VAL A 29 24.13 7.87 -0.07
C VAL A 29 24.40 7.69 -1.55
N PHE A 30 23.66 6.76 -2.16
CA PHE A 30 23.75 6.41 -3.57
C PHE A 30 22.39 6.59 -4.25
N ALA A 31 22.41 7.00 -5.51
CA ALA A 31 21.26 6.93 -6.41
C ALA A 31 21.57 5.90 -7.50
N ALA A 32 20.73 4.87 -7.60
CA ALA A 32 20.92 3.75 -8.50
C ALA A 32 19.95 3.83 -9.69
N TYR A 33 20.51 3.76 -10.90
CA TYR A 33 19.77 3.77 -12.16
C TYR A 33 20.16 2.58 -13.03
N SER A 34 19.30 2.19 -13.97
CA SER A 34 19.64 1.14 -14.95
C SER A 34 20.81 1.57 -15.84
N GLU A 35 20.81 2.82 -16.29
CA GLU A 35 21.93 3.46 -16.99
C GLU A 35 22.37 4.72 -16.23
N LEU A 36 23.68 4.99 -16.24
CA LEU A 36 24.25 6.12 -15.51
C LEU A 36 23.88 7.44 -16.21
N PRO A 37 23.18 8.39 -15.56
CA PRO A 37 22.98 9.72 -16.10
C PRO A 37 24.33 10.44 -16.31
N ALA A 38 24.35 11.33 -17.30
CA ALA A 38 25.57 12.04 -17.72
C ALA A 38 26.10 13.01 -16.63
N GLU A 39 25.26 13.48 -15.72
CA GLU A 39 25.64 14.40 -14.66
C GLU A 39 25.22 13.87 -13.28
N ALA A 40 26.20 13.78 -12.38
CA ALA A 40 25.99 13.57 -10.97
C ALA A 40 25.87 14.95 -10.31
N ASP A 41 24.66 15.35 -9.96
CA ASP A 41 24.44 16.60 -9.24
C ASP A 41 24.42 16.36 -7.73
N GLY A 42 25.23 17.13 -7.00
CA GLY A 42 25.26 17.18 -5.54
C GLY A 42 26.03 16.08 -4.81
N ASN A 43 25.68 15.89 -3.53
CA ASN A 43 26.37 15.03 -2.56
C ASN A 43 26.03 13.52 -2.68
N VAL A 44 25.32 13.11 -3.74
CA VAL A 44 24.87 11.73 -3.93
C VAL A 44 25.68 11.06 -5.03
N ARG A 45 26.21 9.87 -4.73
CA ARG A 45 26.98 9.10 -5.72
C ARG A 45 26.04 8.32 -6.61
N VAL A 46 26.15 8.54 -7.92
CA VAL A 46 25.33 7.80 -8.88
C VAL A 46 26.01 6.47 -9.23
N ILE A 47 25.24 5.39 -9.13
CA ILE A 47 25.69 4.02 -9.43
C ILE A 47 24.68 3.32 -10.34
N SER A 48 25.09 2.21 -10.95
CA SER A 48 24.18 1.32 -11.68
C SER A 48 23.42 0.39 -10.73
N VAL A 49 22.27 -0.15 -11.16
CA VAL A 49 21.56 -1.21 -10.43
C VAL A 49 22.46 -2.43 -10.17
N ALA A 50 23.34 -2.78 -11.12
CA ALA A 50 24.29 -3.86 -10.96
C ALA A 50 25.30 -3.59 -9.83
N GLN A 51 25.86 -2.37 -9.77
CA GLN A 51 26.75 -1.96 -8.68
C GLN A 51 26.03 -1.90 -7.33
N ALA A 52 24.75 -1.50 -7.32
CA ALA A 52 23.94 -1.52 -6.10
C ALA A 52 23.78 -2.95 -5.55
N ALA A 53 23.63 -3.94 -6.42
CA ALA A 53 23.52 -5.35 -6.04
C ALA A 53 24.84 -5.96 -5.51
N GLU A 54 25.98 -5.34 -5.80
CA GLU A 54 27.30 -5.75 -5.30
C GLU A 54 27.63 -5.18 -3.91
N LEU A 55 26.89 -4.19 -3.43
CA LEU A 55 27.08 -3.61 -2.10
C LEU A 55 26.70 -4.62 -1.00
N PRO A 56 27.37 -4.58 0.17
CA PRO A 56 27.09 -5.50 1.27
C PRO A 56 25.64 -5.36 1.75
N PRO A 57 24.77 -6.37 1.56
CA PRO A 57 23.33 -6.22 1.81
C PRO A 57 23.00 -5.94 3.29
N GLU A 58 23.76 -6.55 4.21
CA GLU A 58 23.58 -6.38 5.66
C GLU A 58 23.87 -4.96 6.17
N GLU A 59 24.64 -4.18 5.41
CA GLU A 59 24.99 -2.79 5.71
C GLU A 59 24.28 -1.78 4.81
N SER A 60 23.30 -2.24 4.04
CA SER A 60 22.66 -1.45 2.99
C SER A 60 21.14 -1.41 3.17
N VAL A 61 20.58 -0.20 3.06
CA VAL A 61 19.15 0.08 3.13
C VAL A 61 18.68 0.57 1.77
N LEU A 62 17.61 -0.02 1.26
CA LEU A 62 17.04 0.35 -0.02
C LEU A 62 15.89 1.35 0.17
N LEU A 63 15.88 2.41 -0.64
CA LEU A 63 14.79 3.39 -0.71
C LEU A 63 14.25 3.39 -2.14
N ILE A 64 13.17 2.64 -2.36
CA ILE A 64 12.69 2.28 -3.70
C ILE A 64 11.45 3.09 -4.04
N SER A 65 11.54 3.93 -5.04
CA SER A 65 10.40 4.58 -5.68
C SER A 65 10.10 4.02 -7.07
N GLN A 66 11.12 3.50 -7.75
CA GLN A 66 10.96 2.73 -8.97
C GLN A 66 10.39 1.34 -8.64
N ILE A 67 9.09 1.19 -8.81
CA ILE A 67 8.30 0.00 -8.47
C ILE A 67 8.75 -1.31 -9.15
N PHE A 68 9.53 -1.24 -10.23
CA PHE A 68 10.00 -2.42 -10.96
C PHE A 68 11.31 -3.02 -10.43
N ILE A 69 12.02 -2.36 -9.51
CA ILE A 69 13.29 -2.84 -8.96
C ILE A 69 13.22 -4.27 -8.39
N PRO A 70 12.15 -4.68 -7.67
CA PRO A 70 12.05 -6.05 -7.17
C PRO A 70 12.05 -7.13 -8.26
N THR A 71 11.82 -6.77 -9.53
CA THR A 71 11.83 -7.71 -10.67
C THR A 71 13.23 -7.97 -11.22
N VAL A 72 14.21 -7.14 -10.87
CA VAL A 72 15.59 -7.20 -11.37
C VAL A 72 16.63 -7.44 -10.28
N MET A 73 16.26 -7.25 -9.01
CA MET A 73 17.15 -7.44 -7.87
C MET A 73 16.43 -8.11 -6.70
N ASN A 74 17.11 -9.03 -6.01
CA ASN A 74 16.57 -9.62 -4.79
C ASN A 74 16.69 -8.63 -3.62
N ILE A 75 15.60 -7.87 -3.40
CA ILE A 75 15.53 -6.85 -2.36
C ILE A 75 15.53 -7.42 -0.93
N HIS A 76 15.20 -8.69 -0.75
CA HIS A 76 15.06 -9.33 0.57
C HIS A 76 16.39 -9.63 1.27
N LEU A 77 17.51 -9.51 0.57
CA LEU A 77 18.83 -9.71 1.15
C LEU A 77 19.31 -8.49 1.95
N PHE A 78 18.70 -7.33 1.71
CA PHE A 78 19.13 -6.07 2.28
C PHE A 78 18.64 -5.88 3.71
N ARG A 79 19.33 -5.01 4.47
CA ARG A 79 19.05 -4.78 5.89
C ARG A 79 17.63 -4.28 6.14
N ALA A 80 17.15 -3.41 5.26
CA ALA A 80 15.77 -2.90 5.24
C ALA A 80 15.43 -2.37 3.84
N VAL A 81 14.15 -2.44 3.50
CA VAL A 81 13.54 -1.96 2.26
C VAL A 81 12.45 -0.95 2.61
N VAL A 82 12.63 0.27 2.12
CA VAL A 82 11.68 1.36 2.25
C VAL A 82 11.02 1.60 0.90
N ALA A 83 9.69 1.48 0.83
CA ALA A 83 8.93 1.86 -0.35
C ALA A 83 8.60 3.35 -0.29
N LEU A 84 9.00 4.11 -1.31
CA LEU A 84 8.67 5.51 -1.50
C LEU A 84 7.60 5.62 -2.60
N LEU A 85 6.33 5.59 -2.20
CA LEU A 85 5.18 5.45 -3.10
C LEU A 85 4.44 6.78 -3.26
N PRO A 86 4.79 7.59 -4.28
CA PRO A 86 3.97 8.74 -4.65
C PRO A 86 2.68 8.30 -5.34
N GLU A 87 1.83 9.27 -5.68
CA GLU A 87 0.75 9.04 -6.64
C GLU A 87 1.29 8.54 -7.98
N THR A 88 0.44 7.86 -8.75
CA THR A 88 0.85 7.32 -10.06
C THR A 88 1.37 8.45 -10.94
N PRO A 89 2.64 8.41 -11.39
CA PRO A 89 3.20 9.45 -12.22
C PRO A 89 2.43 9.61 -13.54
N GLN A 90 2.37 10.84 -14.06
CA GLN A 90 1.73 11.10 -15.34
C GLN A 90 2.48 10.35 -16.47
N GLY A 91 1.72 9.66 -17.32
CA GLY A 91 2.27 8.90 -18.45
C GLY A 91 2.62 7.44 -18.15
N GLU A 92 2.66 7.04 -16.87
CA GLU A 92 2.82 5.64 -16.51
C GLU A 92 1.50 4.87 -16.62
N ASN A 93 1.57 3.56 -16.87
CA ASN A 93 0.38 2.71 -16.90
C ASN A 93 -0.13 2.49 -15.47
N PRO A 94 -1.33 2.98 -15.11
CA PRO A 94 -1.82 2.91 -13.73
C PRO A 94 -2.08 1.49 -13.25
N GLU A 95 -2.43 0.55 -14.13
CA GLU A 95 -2.68 -0.85 -13.75
C GLU A 95 -1.37 -1.54 -13.35
N LEU A 96 -0.31 -1.37 -14.15
CA LEU A 96 1.01 -1.88 -13.82
C LEU A 96 1.57 -1.17 -12.59
N TRP A 97 1.42 0.15 -12.51
CA TRP A 97 1.88 0.92 -11.37
C TRP A 97 1.29 0.41 -10.06
N ASN A 98 -0.04 0.29 -10.02
CA ASN A 98 -0.76 -0.21 -8.86
C ASN A 98 -0.45 -1.67 -8.52
N LYS A 99 -0.19 -2.52 -9.53
CA LYS A 99 0.18 -3.92 -9.29
C LYS A 99 1.54 -4.05 -8.63
N TYR A 100 2.56 -3.38 -9.17
CA TYR A 100 3.93 -3.49 -8.66
C TYR A 100 4.18 -2.62 -7.42
N SER A 101 3.47 -1.52 -7.24
CA SER A 101 3.48 -0.76 -5.98
C SER A 101 2.96 -1.60 -4.81
N LYS A 102 1.91 -2.41 -5.02
CA LYS A 102 1.43 -3.37 -4.01
C LYS A 102 2.46 -4.44 -3.69
N LEU A 103 3.09 -5.02 -4.71
CA LEU A 103 4.15 -6.00 -4.50
C LEU A 103 5.29 -5.40 -3.68
N LEU A 104 5.78 -4.23 -4.06
CA LEU A 104 6.81 -3.51 -3.32
C LEU A 104 6.37 -3.22 -1.87
N ALA A 105 5.20 -2.60 -1.68
CA ALA A 105 4.65 -2.27 -0.36
C ALA A 105 4.53 -3.49 0.56
N SER A 106 4.06 -4.63 0.04
CA SER A 106 3.91 -5.87 0.81
C SER A 106 5.24 -6.47 1.28
N THR A 107 6.34 -6.11 0.61
CA THR A 107 7.69 -6.60 0.91
C THR A 107 8.55 -5.61 1.69
N SER A 108 8.08 -4.38 1.87
CA SER A 108 8.82 -3.32 2.54
C SER A 108 8.56 -3.27 4.04
N GLU A 109 9.60 -2.97 4.81
CA GLU A 109 9.50 -2.77 6.25
C GLU A 109 9.00 -1.37 6.62
N LEU A 110 9.09 -0.42 5.70
CA LEU A 110 8.54 0.93 5.82
C LEU A 110 7.97 1.39 4.47
N ILE A 111 6.79 2.02 4.51
CA ILE A 111 6.15 2.62 3.35
C ILE A 111 6.00 4.12 3.64
N VAL A 112 6.43 4.94 2.70
CA VAL A 112 6.34 6.40 2.77
C VAL A 112 5.57 6.88 1.56
N SER A 113 4.67 7.84 1.78
CA SER A 113 4.02 8.59 0.73
C SER A 113 4.03 10.07 1.07
N ASP A 114 4.06 10.91 0.04
CA ASP A 114 3.94 12.36 0.10
C ASP A 114 2.53 12.87 -0.23
N SER A 115 1.63 11.98 -0.67
CA SER A 115 0.22 12.26 -0.90
C SER A 115 -0.63 11.68 0.22
N GLU A 116 -1.48 12.51 0.82
CA GLU A 116 -2.42 12.05 1.83
C GLU A 116 -3.47 11.09 1.27
N SER A 117 -3.88 11.30 0.01
CA SER A 117 -4.79 10.38 -0.69
C SER A 117 -4.19 8.97 -0.77
N ALA A 118 -2.95 8.87 -1.28
CA ALA A 118 -2.23 7.60 -1.34
C ALA A 118 -1.96 7.02 0.06
N TYR A 119 -1.60 7.86 1.03
CA TYR A 119 -1.37 7.47 2.42
C TYR A 119 -2.60 6.81 3.07
N THR A 120 -3.79 7.39 2.94
CA THR A 120 -5.01 6.82 3.52
C THR A 120 -5.33 5.44 2.92
N ASP A 121 -5.16 5.30 1.61
CA ASP A 121 -5.33 4.05 0.87
C ASP A 121 -4.32 2.96 1.27
N LEU A 122 -3.09 3.36 1.60
CA LEU A 122 -2.03 2.47 2.06
C LEU A 122 -2.27 2.04 3.51
N LEU A 123 -2.73 2.94 4.39
CA LEU A 123 -3.00 2.64 5.80
C LEU A 123 -4.07 1.56 6.02
N PHE A 124 -5.05 1.47 5.13
CA PHE A 124 -6.05 0.40 5.17
C PHE A 124 -5.52 -0.97 4.71
N LYS A 125 -4.33 -1.01 4.08
CA LYS A 125 -3.74 -2.23 3.52
C LYS A 125 -2.51 -2.69 4.31
N TYR A 126 -1.71 -1.76 4.82
CA TYR A 126 -0.40 -2.04 5.41
C TYR A 126 -0.23 -1.39 6.80
N ASP A 127 0.68 -1.96 7.59
CA ASP A 127 0.97 -1.50 8.95
C ASP A 127 1.99 -0.36 9.03
N PRO A 128 3.16 -0.42 8.36
CA PRO A 128 4.22 0.57 8.57
C PRO A 128 4.16 1.70 7.53
N VAL A 129 3.08 2.48 7.52
CA VAL A 129 2.90 3.58 6.55
C VAL A 129 3.10 4.94 7.24
N LEU A 130 3.87 5.83 6.62
CA LEU A 130 4.08 7.21 7.04
C LEU A 130 3.76 8.21 5.92
N LEU A 131 3.20 9.35 6.32
CA LEU A 131 3.04 10.52 5.46
C LEU A 131 4.26 11.43 5.66
N ILE A 132 5.03 11.71 4.62
CA ILE A 132 6.23 12.57 4.66
C ILE A 132 6.11 13.55 3.50
N ALA A 133 5.89 14.82 3.80
CA ALA A 133 5.65 15.81 2.76
C ALA A 133 6.90 16.05 1.90
N SER A 134 6.71 16.10 0.58
CA SER A 134 7.74 16.61 -0.32
C SER A 134 7.87 18.13 -0.17
N PRO A 135 9.10 18.69 -0.09
CA PRO A 135 9.31 20.15 -0.11
C PRO A 135 8.75 20.84 -1.35
N GLN A 136 8.53 20.09 -2.45
CA GLN A 136 7.94 20.63 -3.67
C GLN A 136 6.44 20.90 -3.52
N LEU A 137 5.78 20.17 -2.62
CA LEU A 137 4.33 20.23 -2.37
C LEU A 137 3.99 20.97 -1.08
N SER A 138 4.90 21.00 -0.10
CA SER A 138 4.70 21.70 1.17
C SER A 138 5.15 23.15 1.10
N LEU A 139 4.26 24.05 1.51
CA LEU A 139 4.55 25.49 1.63
C LEU A 139 5.20 25.86 2.97
N ALA A 140 5.25 24.94 3.95
CA ALA A 140 5.71 25.21 5.31
C ALA A 140 7.05 24.52 5.59
N ALA A 141 8.13 25.30 5.68
CA ALA A 141 9.48 24.78 5.96
C ALA A 141 9.57 23.97 7.26
N ASP A 142 8.83 24.37 8.30
CA ASP A 142 8.80 23.67 9.59
C ASP A 142 8.20 22.26 9.49
N GLN A 143 7.27 22.04 8.55
CA GLN A 143 6.67 20.72 8.31
C GLN A 143 7.68 19.78 7.66
N VAL A 144 8.44 20.27 6.68
CA VAL A 144 9.47 19.48 5.99
C VAL A 144 10.54 18.99 6.97
N GLU A 145 11.02 19.85 7.88
CA GLU A 145 12.03 19.44 8.86
C GLU A 145 11.49 18.45 9.90
N ARG A 146 10.24 18.63 10.34
CA ARG A 146 9.56 17.68 11.23
C ARG A 146 9.39 16.31 10.56
N ASP A 147 8.98 16.30 9.31
CA ASP A 147 8.78 15.07 8.53
C ASP A 147 10.11 14.37 8.28
N ARG A 148 11.19 15.11 7.96
CA ARG A 148 12.56 14.59 7.90
C ARG A 148 12.96 13.88 9.19
N GLN A 149 12.79 14.52 10.34
CA GLN A 149 13.13 13.93 11.63
C GLN A 149 12.28 12.68 11.94
N THR A 150 10.99 12.74 11.62
CA THR A 150 10.04 11.62 11.77
C THR A 150 10.45 10.43 10.92
N PHE A 151 10.84 10.65 9.67
CA PHE A 151 11.36 9.63 8.78
C PHE A 151 12.62 8.97 9.34
N PHE A 152 13.59 9.76 9.81
CA PHE A 152 14.84 9.24 10.35
C PHE A 152 14.64 8.41 11.62
N GLU A 153 13.77 8.87 12.52
CA GLU A 153 13.38 8.14 13.73
C GLU A 153 12.75 6.79 13.36
N ALA A 154 11.80 6.78 12.43
CA ALA A 154 11.13 5.56 11.97
C ALA A 154 12.09 4.60 11.28
N LEU A 155 12.97 5.11 10.42
CA LEU A 155 13.98 4.30 9.75
C LEU A 155 14.92 3.64 10.76
N GLY A 156 15.36 4.39 11.77
CA GLY A 156 16.17 3.86 12.87
C GLY A 156 15.48 2.73 13.63
N LEU A 157 14.17 2.82 13.88
CA LEU A 157 13.40 1.75 14.51
C LEU A 157 13.30 0.51 13.62
N VAL A 158 12.98 0.71 12.34
CA VAL A 158 12.82 -0.36 11.35
C VAL A 158 14.13 -1.14 11.15
N ILE A 159 15.26 -0.45 11.01
CA ILE A 159 16.59 -1.09 10.92
C ILE A 159 16.89 -1.93 12.17
N ASN A 160 16.32 -1.56 13.32
CA ASN A 160 16.47 -2.28 14.58
C ASN A 160 15.35 -3.30 14.84
N GLY A 161 14.46 -3.56 13.87
CA GLY A 161 13.35 -4.50 13.99
C GLY A 161 12.29 -4.10 15.02
N ARG A 162 12.14 -2.79 15.28
CA ARG A 162 11.18 -2.24 16.25
C ARG A 162 9.95 -1.67 15.53
N SER A 163 8.81 -1.70 16.21
CA SER A 163 7.57 -1.10 15.71
C SER A 163 7.66 0.43 15.66
N ILE A 164 7.01 1.03 14.67
CA ILE A 164 6.86 2.49 14.50
C ILE A 164 5.50 3.00 15.00
N ASP A 165 4.74 2.20 15.76
CA ASP A 165 3.37 2.54 16.16
C ASP A 165 3.24 3.88 16.90
N PHE A 166 4.19 4.21 17.79
CA PHE A 166 4.15 5.50 18.50
C PHE A 166 4.39 6.70 17.58
N ILE A 167 5.20 6.53 16.54
CA ILE A 167 5.46 7.58 15.53
C ILE A 167 4.18 7.82 14.72
N LYS A 168 3.50 6.76 14.31
CA LYS A 168 2.22 6.85 13.60
C LYS A 168 1.16 7.53 14.46
N GLN A 169 1.04 7.14 15.74
CA GLN A 169 0.09 7.77 16.67
C GLN A 169 0.37 9.27 16.81
N ARG A 170 1.63 9.66 17.03
CA ARG A 170 2.04 11.08 17.05
C ARG A 170 1.62 11.81 15.77
N GLN A 171 1.88 11.21 14.61
CA GLN A 171 1.48 11.79 13.32
C GLN A 171 -0.05 11.93 13.19
N TRP A 172 -0.82 10.93 13.61
CA TRP A 172 -2.29 11.00 13.57
C TRP A 172 -2.86 12.07 14.50
N ASP A 173 -2.30 12.20 15.71
CA ASP A 173 -2.68 13.27 16.65
C ASP A 173 -2.41 14.66 16.05
N GLU A 174 -1.25 14.85 15.44
CA GLU A 174 -0.88 16.10 14.76
C GLU A 174 -1.83 16.41 13.59
N GLN A 175 -2.19 15.41 12.79
CA GLN A 175 -3.15 15.58 11.69
C GLN A 175 -4.54 15.95 12.19
N ILE A 176 -5.01 15.35 13.29
CA ILE A 176 -6.28 15.74 13.92
C ILE A 176 -6.25 17.20 14.35
N GLN A 177 -5.16 17.68 14.96
CA GLN A 177 -5.05 19.09 15.35
C GLN A 177 -5.06 20.02 14.13
N HIS A 178 -4.34 19.65 13.07
CA HIS A 178 -4.34 20.40 11.81
C HIS A 178 -5.76 20.50 11.24
N TYR A 179 -6.46 19.38 11.10
CA TYR A 179 -7.81 19.38 10.56
C TYR A 179 -8.82 20.06 11.47
N LYS A 180 -8.66 20.01 12.79
CA LYS A 180 -9.50 20.77 13.73
C LYS A 180 -9.40 22.27 13.46
N GLN A 181 -8.19 22.78 13.24
CA GLN A 181 -7.98 24.19 12.89
C GLN A 181 -8.64 24.52 11.55
N LEU A 182 -8.49 23.67 10.52
CA LEU A 182 -9.13 23.89 9.22
C LEU A 182 -10.67 23.90 9.32
N SER A 183 -11.25 23.01 10.12
CA SER A 183 -12.72 22.94 10.28
C SER A 183 -13.34 24.17 10.96
N GLN A 184 -12.53 24.98 11.65
CA GLN A 184 -12.97 26.26 12.22
C GLN A 184 -13.03 27.38 11.18
N ILE A 185 -12.34 27.22 10.05
CA ILE A 185 -12.29 28.21 8.97
C ILE A 185 -13.46 27.98 8.01
N ASP A 186 -13.74 26.73 7.66
CA ASP A 186 -14.82 26.34 6.76
C ASP A 186 -15.58 25.11 7.29
N GLU A 187 -16.76 25.37 7.85
CA GLU A 187 -17.62 24.31 8.40
C GLU A 187 -18.23 23.40 7.33
N MET A 188 -18.27 23.82 6.06
CA MET A 188 -18.90 23.08 4.97
C MET A 188 -17.91 22.24 4.15
N ASN A 189 -16.62 22.25 4.51
CA ASN A 189 -15.61 21.45 3.83
C ASN A 189 -15.74 19.96 4.20
N GLU A 190 -16.33 19.17 3.30
CA GLU A 190 -16.63 17.76 3.54
C GLU A 190 -15.38 16.89 3.66
N LEU A 191 -14.30 17.26 2.96
CA LEU A 191 -13.03 16.51 2.97
C LEU A 191 -12.33 16.67 4.33
N VAL A 192 -12.32 17.88 4.89
CA VAL A 192 -11.76 18.15 6.22
C VAL A 192 -12.44 17.27 7.27
N TRP A 193 -13.77 17.23 7.30
CA TRP A 193 -14.51 16.39 8.24
C TRP A 193 -14.28 14.89 8.00
N TYR A 194 -14.15 14.46 6.75
CA TYR A 194 -13.85 13.08 6.41
C TYR A 194 -12.47 12.66 6.94
N LEU A 195 -11.45 13.48 6.72
CA LEU A 195 -10.09 13.17 7.16
C LEU A 195 -9.97 13.19 8.69
N GLN A 196 -10.64 14.12 9.38
CA GLN A 196 -10.76 14.05 10.84
C GLN A 196 -11.35 12.72 11.30
N SER A 197 -12.47 12.31 10.70
CA SER A 197 -13.11 11.03 11.03
C SER A 197 -12.18 9.84 10.83
N PHE A 198 -11.45 9.84 9.70
CA PHE A 198 -10.48 8.81 9.38
C PHE A 198 -9.36 8.72 10.43
N TYR A 199 -8.76 9.83 10.85
CA TYR A 199 -7.72 9.79 11.88
C TYR A 199 -8.26 9.40 13.26
N TYR A 200 -9.45 9.85 13.64
CA TYR A 200 -10.12 9.38 14.86
C TYR A 200 -10.38 7.86 14.83
N TYR A 201 -10.80 7.33 13.68
CA TYR A 201 -10.95 5.89 13.48
C TYR A 201 -9.63 5.14 13.68
N LEU A 202 -8.51 5.66 13.15
CA LEU A 202 -7.19 5.05 13.32
C LEU A 202 -6.71 5.01 14.78
N LEU A 203 -7.06 6.03 15.56
CA LEU A 203 -6.73 6.11 17.00
C LEU A 203 -7.67 5.26 17.87
N GLY A 204 -8.76 4.72 17.31
CA GLY A 204 -9.75 3.97 18.08
C GLY A 204 -10.84 4.84 18.72
N GLU A 205 -10.90 6.13 18.38
CA GLU A 205 -11.86 7.10 18.92
C GLU A 205 -13.15 7.09 18.10
N GLY A 206 -13.91 6.00 18.20
CA GLY A 206 -15.04 5.75 17.30
C GLY A 206 -16.24 6.70 17.46
N VAL A 207 -16.42 7.33 18.62
CA VAL A 207 -17.52 8.29 18.85
C VAL A 207 -17.24 9.60 18.07
N GLU A 208 -16.04 10.13 18.22
CA GLU A 208 -15.54 11.29 17.49
C GLU A 208 -15.50 11.01 15.99
N ALA A 209 -15.01 9.82 15.60
CA ALA A 209 -14.97 9.39 14.21
C ALA A 209 -16.37 9.42 13.58
N ALA A 210 -17.38 8.85 14.26
CA ALA A 210 -18.77 8.84 13.77
C ALA A 210 -19.34 10.26 13.62
N SER A 211 -19.12 11.12 14.62
CA SER A 211 -19.60 12.51 14.62
C SER A 211 -19.04 13.30 13.43
N CYS A 212 -17.72 13.22 13.21
CA CYS A 212 -17.07 13.88 12.08
C CYS A 212 -17.56 13.33 10.72
N LEU A 213 -17.75 12.00 10.60
CA LEU A 213 -18.22 11.41 9.35
C LEU A 213 -19.66 11.81 9.01
N GLN A 214 -20.52 11.92 10.01
CA GLN A 214 -21.89 12.39 9.83
C GLN A 214 -21.94 13.83 9.33
N ARG A 215 -21.04 14.71 9.81
CA ARG A 215 -20.89 16.08 9.30
C ARG A 215 -20.39 16.09 7.86
N SER A 216 -19.37 15.29 7.56
CA SER A 216 -18.87 15.12 6.18
C SER A 216 -19.99 14.64 5.23
N PHE A 217 -20.75 13.63 5.65
CA PHE A 217 -21.88 13.11 4.89
C PHE A 217 -22.96 14.17 4.65
N ALA A 218 -23.35 14.92 5.68
CA ALA A 218 -24.33 16.00 5.56
C ALA A 218 -23.86 17.08 4.59
N ALA A 219 -22.59 17.50 4.67
CA ALA A 219 -21.99 18.46 3.75
C ALA A 219 -22.02 17.93 2.30
N CYS A 220 -21.63 16.68 2.05
CA CYS A 220 -21.71 16.06 0.72
C CYS A 220 -23.13 16.02 0.15
N VAL A 221 -24.14 15.74 0.98
CA VAL A 221 -25.55 15.72 0.55
C VAL A 221 -26.02 17.11 0.17
N LEU A 222 -25.66 18.14 0.95
CA LEU A 222 -26.03 19.53 0.67
C LEU A 222 -25.37 20.07 -0.61
N THR A 223 -24.12 19.67 -0.88
CA THR A 223 -23.37 20.09 -2.08
C THR A 223 -23.67 19.24 -3.31
N GLY A 224 -24.47 18.17 -3.17
CA GLY A 224 -24.89 17.32 -4.29
C GLY A 224 -23.77 16.43 -4.83
N VAL A 225 -22.79 16.06 -4.01
CA VAL A 225 -21.76 15.07 -4.36
C VAL A 225 -22.45 13.74 -4.69
N LYS A 226 -22.00 13.07 -5.75
CA LYS A 226 -22.55 11.77 -6.17
C LYS A 226 -21.91 10.63 -5.36
N ASP A 227 -22.59 9.50 -5.29
CA ASP A 227 -22.08 8.23 -4.73
C ASP A 227 -21.68 8.27 -3.24
N VAL A 228 -22.12 9.29 -2.51
CA VAL A 228 -21.81 9.54 -1.09
C VAL A 228 -22.20 8.36 -0.20
N LEU A 229 -23.25 7.62 -0.56
CA LEU A 229 -23.64 6.41 0.15
C LEU A 229 -22.54 5.34 0.11
N SER A 230 -21.93 5.12 -1.05
CA SER A 230 -20.91 4.09 -1.23
C SER A 230 -19.53 4.51 -0.74
N THR A 231 -19.24 5.82 -0.70
CA THR A 231 -17.91 6.36 -0.35
C THR A 231 -17.81 6.85 1.10
N ARG A 232 -18.81 7.57 1.60
CA ARG A 232 -18.80 8.17 2.96
C ARG A 232 -19.65 7.36 3.92
N PHE A 233 -20.91 7.13 3.58
CA PHE A 233 -21.84 6.45 4.50
C PHE A 233 -21.41 5.01 4.79
N ARG A 234 -20.90 4.29 3.78
CA ARG A 234 -20.36 2.93 3.96
C ARG A 234 -19.25 2.86 5.01
N PHE A 235 -18.45 3.91 5.18
CA PHE A 235 -17.38 3.93 6.17
C PHE A 235 -17.90 3.98 7.62
N LEU A 236 -19.15 4.42 7.86
CA LEU A 236 -19.79 4.29 9.18
C LEU A 236 -19.88 2.83 9.64
N ALA A 237 -20.03 1.87 8.71
CA ALA A 237 -20.05 0.46 9.08
C ALA A 237 -18.73 0.00 9.72
N ALA A 238 -17.58 0.53 9.27
CA ALA A 238 -16.29 0.24 9.91
C ALA A 238 -16.19 0.88 11.31
N ILE A 239 -16.71 2.09 11.48
CA ILE A 239 -16.73 2.77 12.78
C ILE A 239 -17.65 2.04 13.78
N HIS A 240 -18.84 1.59 13.36
CA HIS A 240 -19.71 0.75 14.19
C HIS A 240 -19.03 -0.57 14.56
N ALA A 241 -18.32 -1.20 13.61
CA ALA A 241 -17.55 -2.40 13.89
C ALA A 241 -16.43 -2.15 14.92
N LEU A 242 -15.72 -1.02 14.83
CA LEU A 242 -14.70 -0.59 15.79
C LEU A 242 -15.27 -0.43 17.20
N ASN A 243 -16.49 0.11 17.31
CA ASN A 243 -17.19 0.28 18.59
C ASN A 243 -17.79 -1.03 19.16
N GLY A 244 -17.65 -2.15 18.44
CA GLY A 244 -18.26 -3.44 18.83
C GLY A 244 -19.74 -3.58 18.48
N GLU A 245 -20.32 -2.60 17.77
CA GLU A 245 -21.74 -2.53 17.38
C GLU A 245 -21.98 -3.35 16.10
N THR A 246 -21.77 -4.66 16.16
CA THR A 246 -21.72 -5.53 14.97
C THR A 246 -23.02 -5.51 14.15
N GLU A 247 -24.17 -5.59 14.81
CA GLU A 247 -25.47 -5.58 14.14
C GLU A 247 -25.70 -4.27 13.38
N GLN A 248 -25.39 -3.14 14.02
CA GLN A 248 -25.47 -1.82 13.41
C GLN A 248 -24.48 -1.68 12.24
N ALA A 249 -23.28 -2.25 12.37
CA ALA A 249 -22.27 -2.27 11.30
C ALA A 249 -22.79 -3.00 10.05
N LEU A 250 -23.37 -4.20 10.23
CA LEU A 250 -23.97 -4.97 9.14
C LEU A 250 -25.16 -4.24 8.51
N HIS A 251 -26.06 -3.71 9.34
CA HIS A 251 -27.22 -2.96 8.86
C HIS A 251 -26.81 -1.74 8.02
N THR A 252 -25.85 -0.95 8.52
CA THR A 252 -25.31 0.22 7.81
C THR A 252 -24.70 -0.18 6.47
N TYR A 253 -23.94 -1.28 6.40
CA TYR A 253 -23.41 -1.79 5.13
C TYR A 253 -24.52 -2.23 4.17
N GLY A 254 -25.53 -2.95 4.69
CA GLY A 254 -26.69 -3.41 3.92
C GLY A 254 -27.43 -2.28 3.21
N ILE A 255 -27.59 -1.12 3.85
CA ILE A 255 -28.18 0.09 3.23
C ILE A 255 -27.40 0.52 1.98
N THR A 256 -26.08 0.34 1.98
CA THR A 256 -25.21 0.75 0.87
C THR A 256 -25.09 -0.27 -0.25
N CYS A 257 -25.71 -1.45 -0.14
CA CYS A 257 -25.60 -2.51 -1.14
C CYS A 257 -26.54 -2.26 -2.33
N ILE A 258 -25.99 -1.76 -3.43
CA ILE A 258 -26.77 -1.41 -4.63
C ILE A 258 -26.79 -2.57 -5.63
N THR A 259 -25.65 -3.23 -5.79
CA THR A 259 -25.49 -4.30 -6.78
C THR A 259 -25.92 -5.67 -6.23
N GLY A 260 -26.23 -6.62 -7.13
CA GLY A 260 -26.56 -7.99 -6.75
C GLY A 260 -25.38 -8.73 -6.09
N GLU A 261 -24.15 -8.40 -6.49
CA GLU A 261 -22.94 -8.95 -5.86
C GLU A 261 -22.77 -8.45 -4.42
N GLU A 262 -22.92 -7.14 -4.18
CA GLU A 262 -22.88 -6.57 -2.83
C GLU A 262 -23.95 -7.16 -1.92
N ARG A 263 -25.17 -7.35 -2.44
CA ARG A 263 -26.26 -8.00 -1.67
C ARG A 263 -25.94 -9.45 -1.33
N ALA A 264 -25.37 -10.21 -2.26
CA ALA A 264 -24.95 -11.57 -1.98
C ALA A 264 -23.84 -11.65 -0.91
N HIS A 265 -22.95 -10.65 -0.85
CA HIS A 265 -21.99 -10.52 0.25
C HIS A 265 -22.66 -10.16 1.57
N TYR A 266 -23.60 -9.22 1.56
CA TYR A 266 -24.39 -8.87 2.75
C TYR A 266 -25.15 -10.07 3.32
N ASP A 267 -25.90 -10.81 2.49
CA ASP A 267 -26.66 -11.98 2.91
C ASP A 267 -25.76 -13.06 3.52
N ARG A 268 -24.57 -13.26 2.94
CA ARG A 268 -23.55 -14.16 3.49
C ARG A 268 -23.06 -13.70 4.87
N MET A 269 -22.81 -12.41 5.05
CA MET A 269 -22.38 -11.85 6.34
C MET A 269 -23.48 -11.97 7.40
N CYS A 270 -24.74 -11.72 7.04
CA CYS A 270 -25.89 -11.95 7.93
C CYS A 270 -25.97 -13.43 8.33
N HIS A 271 -25.83 -14.35 7.38
CA HIS A 271 -25.84 -15.77 7.67
C HIS A 271 -24.70 -16.20 8.60
N LEU A 272 -23.48 -15.66 8.40
CA LEU A 272 -22.35 -15.89 9.31
C LEU A 272 -22.64 -15.35 10.71
N PHE A 273 -23.27 -14.17 10.80
CA PHE A 273 -23.66 -13.56 12.07
C PHE A 273 -24.71 -14.41 12.81
N GLU A 274 -25.75 -14.88 12.13
CA GLU A 274 -26.78 -15.77 12.68
C GLU A 274 -26.21 -17.12 13.18
N GLN A 275 -25.17 -17.63 12.52
CA GLN A 275 -24.44 -18.82 12.96
C GLN A 275 -23.51 -18.59 14.16
N GLY A 276 -23.41 -17.35 14.67
CA GLY A 276 -22.49 -16.98 15.73
C GLY A 276 -21.03 -16.79 15.27
N ALA A 277 -20.76 -16.82 13.95
CA ALA A 277 -19.43 -16.57 13.38
C ALA A 277 -19.13 -15.06 13.24
N ILE A 278 -19.35 -14.31 14.31
CA ILE A 278 -19.34 -12.84 14.36
C ILE A 278 -18.02 -12.26 13.82
N LEU A 279 -16.88 -12.80 14.26
CA LEU A 279 -15.56 -12.28 13.86
C LEU A 279 -15.25 -12.50 12.37
N ILE A 280 -15.81 -13.56 11.76
CA ILE A 280 -15.66 -13.82 10.32
C ILE A 280 -16.53 -12.84 9.53
N ALA A 281 -17.77 -12.61 9.98
CA ALA A 281 -18.67 -11.63 9.37
C ALA A 281 -18.08 -10.22 9.42
N LEU A 282 -17.53 -9.80 10.57
CA LEU A 282 -16.82 -8.52 10.71
C LEU A 282 -15.55 -8.45 9.84
N GLY A 283 -14.80 -9.55 9.74
CA GLY A 283 -13.63 -9.63 8.88
C GLY A 283 -13.99 -9.44 7.40
N GLU A 284 -15.06 -10.10 6.94
CA GLU A 284 -15.58 -9.91 5.57
C GLU A 284 -16.08 -8.47 5.37
N LEU A 285 -16.81 -7.91 6.33
CA LEU A 285 -17.30 -6.52 6.28
C LEU A 285 -16.13 -5.54 6.09
N LEU A 286 -15.13 -5.60 6.95
CA LEU A 286 -13.96 -4.71 6.89
C LEU A 286 -13.19 -4.89 5.57
N PHE A 287 -13.08 -6.12 5.08
CA PHE A 287 -12.48 -6.42 3.78
C PHE A 287 -13.23 -5.72 2.63
N ARG A 288 -14.56 -5.73 2.64
CA ARG A 288 -15.39 -5.08 1.62
C ARG A 288 -15.38 -3.56 1.70
N ILE A 289 -15.21 -3.00 2.90
CA ILE A 289 -15.05 -1.55 3.09
C ILE A 289 -13.67 -1.10 2.62
N GLY A 290 -12.68 -1.99 2.65
CA GLY A 290 -11.31 -1.73 2.20
C GLY A 290 -10.26 -1.77 3.31
N ASP A 291 -10.67 -1.84 4.58
CA ASP A 291 -9.78 -2.01 5.74
C ASP A 291 -9.29 -3.46 5.87
N MET A 292 -8.46 -3.84 4.91
CA MET A 292 -7.80 -5.13 4.80
C MET A 292 -6.85 -5.40 5.97
N ARG A 293 -6.26 -4.35 6.54
CA ARG A 293 -5.34 -4.41 7.66
C ARG A 293 -6.06 -4.90 8.91
N THR A 294 -7.14 -4.22 9.31
CA THR A 294 -7.93 -4.61 10.48
C THR A 294 -8.63 -5.94 10.25
N SER A 295 -9.17 -6.17 9.05
CA SER A 295 -9.73 -7.46 8.64
C SER A 295 -8.72 -8.61 8.82
N SER A 296 -7.50 -8.45 8.31
CA SER A 296 -6.44 -9.47 8.43
C SER A 296 -6.06 -9.77 9.88
N ARG A 297 -5.95 -8.73 10.71
CA ARG A 297 -5.63 -8.87 12.15
C ARG A 297 -6.74 -9.59 12.91
N LEU A 298 -8.00 -9.33 12.55
CA LEU A 298 -9.16 -9.99 13.14
C LEU A 298 -9.21 -11.47 12.75
N LEU A 299 -9.15 -11.76 11.45
CA LEU A 299 -9.26 -13.11 10.89
C LEU A 299 -8.07 -14.00 11.28
N ALA A 300 -6.86 -13.46 11.41
CA ALA A 300 -5.67 -14.23 11.80
C ALA A 300 -5.77 -14.87 13.19
N LYS A 301 -6.69 -14.41 14.05
CA LYS A 301 -6.92 -14.98 15.38
C LYS A 301 -7.84 -16.22 15.34
N ILE A 302 -8.47 -16.50 14.19
CA ILE A 302 -9.50 -17.53 14.04
C ILE A 302 -8.91 -18.75 13.33
N LYS A 303 -9.10 -19.93 13.90
CA LYS A 303 -8.73 -21.21 13.26
C LYS A 303 -9.94 -21.80 12.52
N ASP A 304 -10.33 -21.16 11.41
CA ASP A 304 -11.46 -21.57 10.55
C ASP A 304 -11.04 -21.50 9.08
N GLU A 305 -11.46 -22.47 8.26
CA GLU A 305 -11.11 -22.53 6.84
C GLU A 305 -11.68 -21.35 6.04
N ARG A 306 -12.87 -20.85 6.42
CA ARG A 306 -13.48 -19.66 5.81
C ARG A 306 -12.64 -18.42 6.09
N ALA A 307 -12.14 -18.29 7.32
CA ALA A 307 -11.23 -17.21 7.69
C ALA A 307 -9.90 -17.32 6.92
N ALA A 308 -9.35 -18.51 6.76
CA ALA A 308 -8.14 -18.75 5.95
C ALA A 308 -8.35 -18.38 4.47
N SER A 309 -9.51 -18.72 3.89
CA SER A 309 -9.86 -18.32 2.52
C SER A 309 -9.96 -16.81 2.36
N LEU A 310 -10.59 -16.11 3.31
CA LEU A 310 -10.66 -14.64 3.30
C LEU A 310 -9.26 -14.01 3.47
N LEU A 311 -8.45 -14.54 4.38
CA LEU A 311 -7.06 -14.10 4.55
C LEU A 311 -6.24 -14.27 3.27
N ARG A 312 -6.46 -15.36 2.53
CA ARG A 312 -5.79 -15.57 1.24
C ARG A 312 -6.21 -14.51 0.22
N SER A 313 -7.50 -14.21 0.12
CA SER A 313 -8.02 -13.15 -0.76
C SER A 313 -7.44 -11.78 -0.39
N ILE A 314 -7.35 -11.47 0.90
CA ILE A 314 -6.73 -10.22 1.38
C ILE A 314 -5.25 -10.18 1.00
N ALA A 315 -4.51 -11.25 1.27
CA ALA A 315 -3.09 -11.33 0.93
C ALA A 315 -2.84 -11.12 -0.57
N ILE A 316 -3.69 -11.71 -1.43
CA ILE A 316 -3.64 -11.48 -2.89
C ILE A 316 -3.91 -10.01 -3.23
N GLN A 317 -4.93 -9.38 -2.63
CA GLN A 317 -5.33 -8.01 -2.97
C GLN A 317 -4.31 -6.95 -2.51
N VAL A 318 -3.65 -7.23 -1.38
CA VAL A 318 -2.55 -6.43 -0.80
C VAL A 318 -1.20 -6.76 -1.48
N GLY A 319 -1.12 -7.83 -2.27
CA GLY A 319 0.12 -8.21 -2.97
C GLY A 319 1.10 -9.02 -2.12
N ASP A 320 0.73 -9.44 -0.90
CA ASP A 320 1.53 -10.35 -0.07
C ASP A 320 1.48 -11.79 -0.61
N VAL A 321 2.28 -12.01 -1.65
CA VAL A 321 2.35 -13.28 -2.39
C VAL A 321 2.78 -14.42 -1.47
N LYS A 322 3.74 -14.17 -0.57
CA LYS A 322 4.27 -15.19 0.34
C LYS A 322 3.18 -15.72 1.27
N ARG A 323 2.40 -14.82 1.88
CA ARG A 323 1.28 -15.21 2.74
C ARG A 323 0.13 -15.83 1.95
N ALA A 324 -0.16 -15.34 0.74
CA ALA A 324 -1.18 -15.95 -0.11
C ALA A 324 -0.84 -17.41 -0.47
N LEU A 325 0.44 -17.72 -0.68
CA LEU A 325 0.91 -19.08 -0.96
C LEU A 325 0.92 -20.00 0.26
N SER A 326 1.16 -19.46 1.47
CA SER A 326 1.13 -20.25 2.71
C SER A 326 -0.29 -20.59 3.16
N LEU A 327 -1.28 -19.78 2.78
CA LEU A 327 -2.70 -20.00 3.01
C LEU A 327 -3.28 -20.90 1.91
N SER A 328 -2.91 -22.19 1.90
CA SER A 328 -3.46 -23.14 0.93
C SER A 328 -4.96 -23.37 1.19
N VAL A 329 -5.79 -23.08 0.19
CA VAL A 329 -7.20 -23.49 0.20
C VAL A 329 -7.29 -24.80 -0.56
N THR A 330 -7.47 -25.90 0.15
CA THR A 330 -7.84 -27.19 -0.46
C THR A 330 -9.29 -27.12 -0.87
N SER A 331 -9.55 -26.71 -2.11
CA SER A 331 -10.90 -26.82 -2.66
C SER A 331 -11.29 -28.31 -2.74
N ALA A 332 -12.36 -28.68 -2.04
CA ALA A 332 -12.94 -30.03 -2.09
C ALA A 332 -13.61 -30.30 -3.46
N ASP A 333 -13.85 -29.26 -4.27
CA ASP A 333 -14.50 -29.37 -5.56
C ASP A 333 -13.56 -29.93 -6.63
N LYS A 334 -13.82 -31.17 -7.01
CA LYS A 334 -13.18 -31.83 -8.16
C LYS A 334 -13.79 -31.27 -9.45
N GLY A 335 -13.19 -30.22 -10.01
CA GLY A 335 -13.68 -29.63 -11.26
C GLY A 335 -12.99 -28.34 -11.69
N LYS A 336 -13.77 -27.44 -12.33
CA LYS A 336 -13.28 -26.17 -12.89
C LYS A 336 -12.61 -25.27 -11.84
N GLN A 337 -13.12 -25.26 -10.60
CA GLN A 337 -12.56 -24.45 -9.52
C GLN A 337 -11.12 -24.85 -9.18
N GLN A 338 -10.82 -26.16 -9.17
CA GLN A 338 -9.47 -26.66 -8.94
C GLN A 338 -8.48 -26.19 -10.02
N ILE A 339 -8.92 -26.08 -11.28
CA ILE A 339 -8.09 -25.55 -12.38
C ILE A 339 -7.81 -24.06 -12.17
N ILE A 340 -8.82 -23.28 -11.79
CA ILE A 340 -8.69 -21.85 -11.49
C ILE A 340 -7.74 -21.63 -10.31
N ASP A 341 -7.90 -22.41 -9.23
CA ASP A 341 -7.05 -22.33 -8.05
C ASP A 341 -5.59 -22.70 -8.36
N ARG A 342 -5.39 -23.75 -9.16
CA ARG A 342 -4.05 -24.16 -9.63
C ARG A 342 -3.40 -23.08 -10.50
N MET A 343 -4.15 -22.53 -11.45
CA MET A 343 -3.69 -21.42 -12.29
C MET A 343 -3.29 -20.21 -11.43
N MET A 344 -4.12 -19.84 -10.46
CA MET A 344 -3.83 -18.72 -9.56
C MET A 344 -2.59 -18.98 -8.71
N ASN A 345 -2.43 -20.22 -8.20
CA ASN A 345 -1.22 -20.61 -7.47
C ASN A 345 0.03 -20.56 -8.35
N ASP A 346 -0.05 -21.01 -9.60
CA ASP A 346 1.07 -20.90 -10.55
C ASP A 346 1.42 -19.41 -10.81
N LYS A 347 0.43 -18.52 -10.95
CA LYS A 347 0.68 -17.07 -11.07
C LYS A 347 1.37 -16.50 -9.83
N LEU A 348 0.89 -16.84 -8.64
CA LEU A 348 1.48 -16.40 -7.37
C LEU A 348 2.92 -16.93 -7.21
N GLN A 349 3.17 -18.19 -7.54
CA GLN A 349 4.53 -18.74 -7.55
C GLN A 349 5.44 -17.97 -8.54
N GLY A 350 4.92 -17.64 -9.72
CA GLY A 350 5.62 -16.82 -10.69
C GLY A 350 6.01 -15.45 -10.13
N LEU A 351 5.07 -14.75 -9.50
CA LEU A 351 5.34 -13.46 -8.85
C LEU A 351 6.33 -13.60 -7.68
N PHE A 352 6.21 -14.64 -6.87
CA PHE A 352 7.12 -14.89 -5.76
C PHE A 352 8.56 -15.04 -6.26
N HIS A 353 8.80 -15.90 -7.25
CA HIS A 353 10.12 -16.06 -7.85
C HIS A 353 10.63 -14.79 -8.53
N LEU A 354 9.72 -14.00 -9.12
CA LEU A 354 10.09 -12.71 -9.72
C LEU A 354 10.65 -11.75 -8.66
N MET A 355 9.98 -11.63 -7.50
CA MET A 355 10.42 -10.79 -6.37
C MET A 355 11.72 -11.27 -5.71
N GLN A 356 12.07 -12.55 -5.88
CA GLN A 356 13.35 -13.12 -5.42
C GLN A 356 14.49 -12.91 -6.45
N GLY A 357 14.22 -12.22 -7.58
CA GLY A 357 15.18 -12.09 -8.69
C GLY A 357 15.36 -13.37 -9.52
N GLU A 358 14.57 -14.42 -9.27
CA GLU A 358 14.66 -15.71 -9.95
C GLU A 358 13.84 -15.73 -11.25
N ARG A 359 14.15 -14.80 -12.17
CA ARG A 359 13.36 -14.52 -13.37
C ARG A 359 13.06 -15.76 -14.23
N ARG A 360 14.03 -16.67 -14.39
CA ARG A 360 13.83 -17.91 -15.19
C ARG A 360 12.77 -18.82 -14.57
N LEU A 361 12.74 -18.93 -13.23
CA LEU A 361 11.74 -19.72 -12.52
C LEU A 361 10.38 -19.02 -12.59
N ALA A 362 10.34 -17.70 -12.42
CA ALA A 362 9.14 -16.90 -12.59
C ALA A 362 8.47 -17.16 -13.96
N MET A 363 9.25 -17.07 -15.05
CA MET A 363 8.78 -17.36 -16.40
C MET A 363 8.18 -18.77 -16.53
N ARG A 364 8.83 -19.79 -15.96
CA ARG A 364 8.33 -21.17 -16.01
C ARG A 364 6.94 -21.30 -15.37
N PHE A 365 6.71 -20.62 -14.25
CA PHE A 365 5.41 -20.61 -13.59
C PHE A 365 4.36 -19.82 -14.35
N PHE A 366 4.71 -18.66 -14.92
CA PHE A 366 3.80 -17.92 -15.79
C PHE A 366 3.40 -18.74 -17.02
N TRP A 367 4.33 -19.46 -17.65
CA TRP A 367 4.01 -20.39 -18.75
C TRP A 367 3.02 -21.49 -18.33
N ARG A 368 3.18 -22.05 -17.13
CA ARG A 368 2.23 -23.05 -16.57
C ARG A 368 0.85 -22.45 -16.34
N ALA A 369 0.79 -21.24 -15.78
CA ALA A 369 -0.47 -20.53 -15.61
C ALA A 369 -1.15 -20.24 -16.96
N SER A 370 -0.40 -19.79 -17.96
CA SER A 370 -0.89 -19.51 -19.31
C SER A 370 -1.40 -20.75 -20.04
N ALA A 371 -0.78 -21.92 -19.84
CA ALA A 371 -1.26 -23.17 -20.42
C ALA A 371 -2.68 -23.54 -19.95
N ASN A 372 -3.05 -23.13 -18.73
CA ASN A 372 -4.39 -23.37 -18.18
C ASN A 372 -5.39 -22.25 -18.55
N SER A 373 -4.92 -21.01 -18.73
CA SER A 373 -5.78 -19.83 -18.94
C SER A 373 -5.95 -19.41 -20.41
N HIS A 374 -5.08 -19.89 -21.29
CA HIS A 374 -4.91 -19.37 -22.67
C HIS A 374 -4.59 -17.87 -22.74
N SER A 375 -4.10 -17.27 -21.64
CA SER A 375 -3.66 -15.88 -21.56
C SER A 375 -2.19 -15.78 -21.21
N PHE A 376 -1.44 -15.01 -22.00
CA PHE A 376 0.00 -14.74 -21.81
C PHE A 376 0.25 -13.36 -21.18
N GLY A 377 -0.76 -12.80 -20.49
CA GLY A 377 -0.70 -11.45 -19.92
C GLY A 377 0.57 -11.19 -19.13
N GLU A 378 0.91 -12.05 -18.17
CA GLU A 378 2.08 -11.89 -17.31
C GLU A 378 3.41 -11.88 -18.08
N LEU A 379 3.52 -12.63 -19.18
CA LEU A 379 4.73 -12.64 -20.01
C LEU A 379 4.86 -11.37 -20.85
N PHE A 380 3.74 -10.84 -21.35
CA PHE A 380 3.74 -9.55 -22.04
C PHE A 380 4.04 -8.40 -21.08
N GLU A 381 3.52 -8.46 -19.85
CA GLU A 381 3.84 -7.49 -18.80
C GLU A 381 5.35 -7.47 -18.51
N LEU A 382 6.00 -8.63 -18.34
CA LEU A 382 7.45 -8.69 -18.14
C LEU A 382 8.24 -8.03 -19.27
N LYS A 383 7.80 -8.22 -20.51
CA LYS A 383 8.41 -7.57 -21.68
C LYS A 383 8.21 -6.05 -21.66
N THR A 384 7.04 -5.59 -21.20
CA THR A 384 6.78 -4.16 -21.01
C THR A 384 7.66 -3.57 -19.92
N ILE A 385 7.83 -4.28 -18.80
CA ILE A 385 8.72 -3.85 -17.71
C ILE A 385 10.17 -3.73 -18.18
N ASP A 386 10.65 -4.72 -18.95
CA ASP A 386 12.00 -4.67 -19.54
C ASP A 386 12.16 -3.41 -20.41
N ARG A 387 11.18 -3.14 -21.27
CA ARG A 387 11.18 -1.93 -22.09
C ARG A 387 11.13 -0.64 -21.29
N THR A 388 10.37 -0.59 -20.20
CA THR A 388 10.31 0.61 -19.34
C THR A 388 11.63 0.83 -18.63
N LEU A 389 12.24 -0.23 -18.11
CA LEU A 389 13.56 -0.18 -17.49
C LEU A 389 14.64 0.21 -18.51
N GLU A 390 14.50 -0.16 -19.79
CA GLU A 390 15.35 0.30 -20.90
C GLU A 390 15.03 1.75 -21.33
N SER A 391 13.77 2.17 -21.41
CA SER A 391 13.38 3.47 -21.97
C SER A 391 13.55 4.63 -21.00
N GLN A 392 13.39 4.41 -19.70
CA GLN A 392 13.75 5.40 -18.69
C GLN A 392 15.26 5.72 -18.71
N CYS A 393 16.04 4.98 -19.50
CA CYS A 393 17.42 5.29 -19.82
C CYS A 393 17.60 6.29 -20.98
N SER A 394 16.63 6.46 -21.87
CA SER A 394 16.77 7.31 -23.08
C SER A 394 16.23 8.74 -22.91
N ALA A 395 15.36 8.99 -21.92
CA ALA A 395 14.70 10.29 -21.73
C ALA A 395 15.59 11.37 -21.09
N ALA A 396 16.85 11.05 -20.72
CA ALA A 396 17.83 12.02 -20.22
C ALA A 396 18.54 12.82 -21.34
N LEU A 397 18.14 12.66 -22.61
CA LEU A 397 18.67 13.39 -23.76
C LEU A 397 17.57 14.20 -24.46
N LEU A 398 17.16 15.30 -23.84
CA LEU A 398 16.65 16.45 -24.57
C LEU A 398 17.39 17.70 -24.08
N PRO A 399 18.44 18.15 -24.78
CA PRO A 399 18.87 19.53 -24.67
C PRO A 399 17.87 20.42 -25.43
N VAL A 400 17.60 21.57 -24.82
CA VAL A 400 16.84 22.72 -25.34
C VAL A 400 17.27 23.10 -26.76
#